data_AF-A0A3D3B5B1-F1
#
_entry.id   AF-A0A3D3B5B1-F1
#
_cell.length_a   1.000
_cell.length_b   1.000
_cell.length_c   1.000
_cell.angle_alpha   90.00
_cell.angle_beta   90.00
_cell.angle_gamma   90.00
#
_symmetry.space_group_name_H-M   'P 1'
#
loop_
_entity.id
_entity.type
_entity.pdbx_description
1 polymer ?
#
loop_
_entity_poly.entity_id
_entity_poly.type
_entity_poly.pdbx_seq_one_letter_code
_entity_poly.pdbx_strand_id
1 'polypeptide(L)'
;MSNSDLDELAAELAEFAPAEKKNGRPASEERVIAGFEEIQRFTEKHGRAPQHGEDRDIFERLYAVRLDRLRALPDCRALLEPLDHQGLLAGAPTVTASANDAIDIDDLAAELAGVAEADDITVLRHVRTSADKRAAEEIADRKPCEEFEAFKPLFERVATEVKTGLRQSQSIEAGRRAIEAGDFFVLDGITLYVAEVGEPLKTTAGEVDRRLRLIFSNGTESNLLLRSLQRAFYNDPAARRLASPESGQLSFGGELEADDVESGT
;
A
#
# COMPACT_ATOMS: atom_id res chain seq x y z
N MET A 1 -67.56 19.98 -25.75
CA MET A 1 -66.16 20.06 -25.32
C MET A 1 -65.39 20.57 -26.51
N SER A 2 -65.03 21.85 -26.46
CA SER A 2 -64.51 22.58 -27.62
C SER A 2 -63.01 22.33 -27.74
N ASN A 3 -62.47 22.25 -28.96
CA ASN A 3 -61.04 22.04 -29.20
C ASN A 3 -60.13 23.10 -28.53
N SER A 4 -60.67 24.26 -28.17
CA SER A 4 -59.97 25.31 -27.44
C SER A 4 -59.57 24.91 -26.02
N ASP A 5 -60.37 24.08 -25.34
CA ASP A 5 -60.10 23.65 -23.96
C ASP A 5 -58.92 22.66 -23.91
N LEU A 6 -58.68 21.91 -24.99
CA LEU A 6 -57.59 20.94 -25.08
C LEU A 6 -56.23 21.61 -25.34
N ASP A 7 -56.21 22.66 -26.16
CA ASP A 7 -54.97 23.40 -26.44
C ASP A 7 -54.55 24.27 -25.24
N GLU A 8 -55.51 24.84 -24.48
CA GLU A 8 -55.22 25.54 -23.23
C GLU A 8 -54.65 24.59 -22.15
N LEU A 9 -55.25 23.40 -21.99
CA LEU A 9 -54.73 22.37 -21.08
C LEU A 9 -53.33 21.88 -21.51
N ALA A 10 -53.06 21.78 -22.81
CA ALA A 10 -51.75 21.41 -23.32
C ALA A 10 -50.68 22.48 -23.03
N ALA A 11 -51.05 23.76 -23.08
CA ALA A 11 -50.16 24.87 -22.74
C ALA A 11 -49.85 24.92 -21.23
N GLU A 12 -50.83 24.69 -20.35
CA GLU A 12 -50.62 24.61 -18.90
C GLU A 12 -49.76 23.40 -18.50
N LEU A 13 -49.89 22.27 -19.20
CA LEU A 13 -49.05 21.08 -18.98
C LEU A 13 -47.63 21.22 -19.52
N ALA A 14 -47.39 22.10 -20.50
CA ALA A 14 -46.06 22.36 -21.03
C ALA A 14 -45.15 23.07 -20.01
N GLU A 15 -45.71 23.85 -19.08
CA GLU A 15 -44.95 24.48 -17.99
C GLU A 15 -44.46 23.46 -16.94
N PHE A 16 -45.09 22.28 -16.89
CA PHE A 16 -44.70 21.13 -16.06
C PHE A 16 -43.90 20.07 -16.81
N ALA A 17 -43.57 20.29 -18.09
CA ALA A 17 -42.70 19.39 -18.83
C ALA A 17 -41.29 19.41 -18.20
N PRO A 18 -40.70 18.25 -17.86
CA PRO A 18 -39.35 18.21 -17.34
C PRO A 18 -38.42 18.81 -18.40
N ALA A 19 -37.63 19.81 -18.02
CA ALA A 19 -36.64 20.43 -18.90
C ALA A 19 -35.88 19.33 -19.64
N GLU A 20 -35.83 19.41 -20.97
CA GLU A 20 -35.10 18.46 -21.81
C GLU A 20 -33.73 18.26 -21.17
N LYS A 21 -33.48 17.05 -20.67
CA LYS A 21 -32.17 16.66 -20.18
C LYS A 21 -31.26 16.86 -21.38
N LYS A 22 -30.42 17.90 -21.37
CA LYS A 22 -29.28 18.00 -22.27
C LYS A 22 -28.63 16.65 -22.18
N ASN A 23 -28.71 15.86 -23.25
CA ASN A 23 -28.10 14.54 -23.32
C ASN A 23 -26.65 14.74 -22.88
N GLY A 24 -26.35 14.36 -21.64
CA GLY A 24 -25.02 14.47 -21.10
C GLY A 24 -24.14 13.69 -22.06
N ARG A 25 -23.16 14.36 -22.64
CA ARG A 25 -22.21 13.68 -23.52
C ARG A 25 -21.65 12.49 -22.74
N PRO A 26 -21.44 11.33 -23.38
CA PRO A 26 -20.86 10.19 -22.68
C PRO A 26 -19.56 10.62 -22.00
N ALA A 27 -19.28 10.10 -20.81
CA ALA A 27 -18.13 10.53 -19.99
C ALA A 27 -16.77 10.47 -20.73
N SER A 28 -16.67 9.66 -21.79
CA SER A 28 -15.53 9.64 -22.71
C SER A 28 -15.38 10.95 -23.48
N GLU A 29 -16.46 11.50 -24.02
CA GLU A 29 -16.48 12.75 -24.78
C GLU A 29 -16.17 13.96 -23.89
N GLU A 30 -16.73 14.02 -22.68
CA GLU A 30 -16.43 15.10 -21.73
C GLU A 30 -14.94 15.15 -21.36
N ARG A 31 -14.29 13.99 -21.21
CA ARG A 31 -12.84 13.91 -20.99
C ARG A 31 -12.03 14.34 -22.22
N VAL A 32 -12.53 14.07 -23.42
CA VAL A 32 -11.91 14.51 -24.68
C VAL A 32 -11.97 16.03 -24.78
N ILE A 33 -13.13 16.62 -24.47
CA ILE A 33 -13.36 18.07 -24.47
C ILE A 33 -12.49 18.78 -23.43
N ALA A 34 -12.52 18.33 -22.17
CA ALA A 34 -11.71 18.93 -21.11
C ALA A 34 -10.21 18.88 -21.44
N GLY A 35 -9.75 17.78 -22.02
CA GLY A 35 -8.36 17.67 -22.47
C GLY A 35 -8.00 18.55 -23.66
N PHE A 36 -8.97 18.88 -24.53
CA PHE A 36 -8.75 19.83 -25.62
C PHE A 36 -8.76 21.28 -25.11
N GLU A 37 -9.61 21.62 -24.14
CA GLU A 37 -9.62 22.93 -23.48
C GLU A 37 -8.29 23.22 -22.76
N GLU A 38 -7.65 22.22 -22.16
CA GLU A 38 -6.30 22.36 -21.58
C GLU A 38 -5.25 22.73 -22.64
N ILE A 39 -5.33 22.10 -23.82
CA ILE A 39 -4.45 22.40 -24.95
C ILE A 39 -4.73 23.83 -25.46
N GLN A 40 -6.00 24.25 -25.53
CA GLN A 40 -6.39 25.62 -25.91
C GLN A 40 -5.90 26.68 -24.92
N ARG A 41 -5.94 26.39 -23.61
CA ARG A 41 -5.36 27.30 -22.60
C ARG A 41 -3.85 27.39 -22.71
N PHE A 42 -3.19 26.27 -23.05
CA PHE A 42 -1.76 26.26 -23.30
C PHE A 42 -1.40 27.13 -24.52
N THR A 43 -2.13 26.99 -25.62
CA THR A 43 -1.89 27.79 -26.84
C THR A 43 -2.22 29.26 -26.64
N GLU A 44 -3.25 29.63 -25.88
CA GLU A 44 -3.53 31.03 -25.50
C GLU A 44 -2.37 31.64 -24.71
N LYS A 45 -1.84 30.88 -23.73
CA LYS A 45 -0.77 31.35 -22.86
C LYS A 45 0.57 31.46 -23.56
N HIS A 46 0.89 30.52 -24.46
CA HIS A 46 2.20 30.42 -25.11
C HIS A 46 2.21 30.96 -26.55
N GLY A 47 1.04 31.31 -27.11
CA GLY A 47 0.88 31.79 -28.49
C GLY A 47 1.25 30.77 -29.56
N ARG A 48 1.45 29.50 -29.20
CA ARG A 48 1.89 28.42 -30.08
C ARG A 48 1.21 27.09 -29.74
N ALA A 49 1.03 26.25 -30.75
CA ALA A 49 0.62 24.86 -30.55
C ALA A 49 1.70 24.08 -29.78
N PRO A 50 1.31 23.12 -28.91
CA PRO A 50 2.27 22.25 -28.24
C PRO A 50 3.03 21.41 -29.28
N GLN A 51 4.34 21.24 -29.09
CA GLN A 51 5.18 20.47 -30.00
C GLN A 51 6.04 19.47 -29.23
N HIS A 52 6.49 18.44 -29.94
CA HIS A 52 7.41 17.44 -29.41
C HIS A 52 8.83 18.02 -29.23
N GLY A 53 9.53 17.60 -28.17
CA GLY A 53 10.93 17.93 -27.94
C GLY A 53 11.39 17.60 -26.51
N GLU A 54 12.59 17.03 -26.37
CA GLU A 54 13.17 16.66 -25.07
C GLU A 54 13.52 17.89 -24.22
N ASP A 55 13.88 19.01 -24.86
CA ASP A 55 14.16 20.30 -24.22
C ASP A 55 12.91 21.07 -23.77
N ARG A 56 11.72 20.46 -23.89
CA ARG A 56 10.43 21.11 -23.58
C ARG A 56 9.82 20.57 -22.31
N ASP A 57 9.01 21.42 -21.68
CA ASP A 57 8.26 21.10 -20.48
C ASP A 57 7.47 19.79 -20.63
N ILE A 58 7.41 19.02 -19.55
CA ILE A 58 6.72 17.72 -19.49
C ILE A 58 5.26 17.86 -19.94
N PHE A 59 4.60 18.96 -19.57
CA PHE A 59 3.22 19.23 -19.96
C PHE A 59 3.08 19.60 -21.44
N GLU A 60 4.02 20.34 -22.02
CA GLU A 60 4.00 20.66 -23.46
C GLU A 60 4.11 19.38 -24.29
N ARG A 61 4.98 18.45 -23.88
CA ARG A 61 5.09 17.12 -24.51
C ARG A 61 3.80 16.31 -24.39
N LEU A 62 3.17 16.30 -23.21
CA LEU A 62 1.91 15.59 -23.00
C LEU A 62 0.79 16.16 -23.89
N TYR A 63 0.68 17.49 -23.97
CA TYR A 63 -0.30 18.17 -24.80
C TYR A 63 -0.05 17.95 -26.29
N ALA A 64 1.20 17.90 -26.73
CA ALA A 64 1.56 17.59 -28.13
C ALA A 64 1.10 16.18 -28.52
N VAL A 65 1.42 15.18 -27.70
CA VAL A 65 0.98 13.78 -27.92
C VAL A 65 -0.55 13.67 -27.91
N ARG A 66 -1.22 14.38 -27.00
CA ARG A 66 -2.68 14.38 -26.93
C ARG A 66 -3.29 15.03 -28.17
N LEU A 67 -2.77 16.18 -28.62
CA LEU A 67 -3.23 16.87 -29.82
C LEU A 67 -3.10 15.99 -31.06
N ASP A 68 -2.00 15.25 -31.21
CA ASP A 68 -1.82 14.34 -32.35
C ASP A 68 -2.79 13.16 -32.32
N ARG A 69 -3.06 12.59 -31.13
CA ARG A 69 -4.10 11.55 -30.98
C ARG A 69 -5.50 12.08 -31.33
N LEU A 70 -5.82 13.32 -30.94
CA LEU A 70 -7.08 13.97 -31.27
C LEU A 70 -7.21 14.23 -32.77
N ARG A 71 -6.11 14.56 -33.47
CA ARG A 71 -6.06 14.71 -34.93
C ARG A 71 -6.17 13.37 -35.68
N ALA A 72 -5.66 12.28 -35.10
CA ALA A 72 -5.67 10.96 -35.72
C ALA A 72 -7.07 10.29 -35.70
N LEU A 73 -7.92 10.61 -34.72
CA LEU A 73 -9.25 10.01 -34.56
C LEU A 73 -10.33 10.90 -35.21
N PRO A 74 -11.02 10.44 -36.27
CA PRO A 74 -12.03 11.26 -36.97
C PRO A 74 -13.23 11.60 -36.08
N ASP A 75 -13.63 10.70 -35.19
CA ASP A 75 -14.72 10.91 -34.24
C ASP A 75 -14.42 12.05 -33.26
N CYS A 76 -13.17 12.11 -32.77
CA CYS A 76 -12.72 13.19 -31.90
C CYS A 76 -12.63 14.51 -32.66
N ARG A 77 -12.22 14.49 -33.93
CA ARG A 77 -12.17 15.68 -34.79
C ARG A 77 -13.57 16.27 -34.99
N ALA A 78 -14.55 15.47 -35.38
CA ALA A 78 -15.93 15.93 -35.60
C ALA A 78 -16.55 16.52 -34.32
N LEU A 79 -16.18 15.97 -33.16
CA LEU A 79 -16.67 16.45 -31.87
C LEU A 79 -16.03 17.77 -31.43
N LEU A 80 -14.74 17.97 -31.74
CA LEU A 80 -13.96 19.13 -31.31
C LEU A 80 -13.94 20.28 -32.33
N GLU A 81 -14.29 20.01 -33.60
CA GLU A 81 -14.42 21.02 -34.66
C GLU A 81 -15.24 22.26 -34.27
N PRO A 82 -16.43 22.16 -33.63
CA PRO A 82 -17.18 23.35 -33.20
C PRO A 82 -16.53 24.10 -32.01
N LEU A 83 -15.55 23.50 -31.33
CA LEU A 83 -14.85 24.10 -30.19
C LEU A 83 -13.48 24.68 -30.60
N ASP A 84 -12.97 24.34 -31.79
CA ASP A 84 -11.66 24.73 -32.28
C ASP A 84 -11.65 26.13 -32.92
N HIS A 85 -11.53 27.15 -32.07
CA HIS A 85 -11.40 28.55 -32.50
C HIS A 85 -9.98 28.95 -32.93
N GLN A 86 -8.99 28.07 -32.71
CA GLN A 86 -7.56 28.35 -32.93
C GLN A 86 -6.98 27.58 -34.11
N GLY A 87 -7.79 26.75 -34.78
CA GLY A 87 -7.36 25.91 -35.90
C GLY A 87 -6.36 24.83 -35.48
N LEU A 88 -6.38 24.38 -34.22
CA LEU A 88 -5.46 23.37 -33.71
C LEU A 88 -5.66 22.01 -34.39
N LEU A 89 -6.87 21.71 -34.86
CA LEU A 89 -7.23 20.46 -35.52
C LEU A 89 -6.99 20.49 -37.05
N ALA A 90 -6.78 21.68 -37.62
CA ALA A 90 -6.56 21.87 -39.05
C ALA A 90 -5.12 21.56 -39.49
N GLY A 91 -4.17 21.56 -38.55
CA GLY A 91 -2.80 21.14 -38.81
C GLY A 91 -2.75 19.65 -39.16
N ALA A 92 -2.03 19.31 -40.25
CA ALA A 92 -1.64 17.92 -40.47
C ALA A 92 -0.98 17.39 -39.20
N PRO A 93 -1.24 16.14 -38.76
CA PRO A 93 -0.48 15.56 -37.68
C PRO A 93 0.98 15.72 -38.07
N THR A 94 1.71 16.56 -37.32
CA THR A 94 3.16 16.50 -37.29
C THR A 94 3.45 15.20 -36.57
N VAL A 95 3.26 14.11 -37.30
CA VAL A 95 4.09 12.94 -37.18
C VAL A 95 5.48 13.56 -37.31
N THR A 96 6.12 13.86 -36.17
CA THR A 96 7.57 13.73 -36.12
C THR A 96 7.78 12.41 -36.82
N ALA A 97 8.42 12.46 -37.98
CA ALA A 97 8.86 11.28 -38.67
C ALA A 97 9.79 10.54 -37.71
N SER A 98 9.23 9.85 -36.73
CA SER A 98 9.70 8.55 -36.34
C SER A 98 9.57 7.80 -37.65
N ALA A 99 10.73 7.61 -38.28
CA ALA A 99 10.95 6.75 -39.42
C ALA A 99 9.77 5.79 -39.63
N ASN A 100 8.84 6.21 -40.48
CA ASN A 100 7.94 5.29 -41.17
C ASN A 100 8.59 4.87 -42.50
N ASP A 101 9.89 5.13 -42.68
CA ASP A 101 10.73 4.15 -43.35
C ASP A 101 10.41 2.83 -42.66
N ALA A 102 9.86 1.89 -43.41
CA ALA A 102 9.45 0.59 -42.92
C ALA A 102 10.52 0.08 -41.95
N ILE A 103 10.24 0.18 -40.64
CA ILE A 103 11.15 -0.31 -39.62
C ILE A 103 11.13 -1.81 -39.86
N ASP A 104 12.20 -2.30 -40.50
CA ASP A 104 12.36 -3.71 -40.75
C ASP A 104 12.41 -4.37 -39.38
N ILE A 105 11.46 -5.30 -39.17
CA ILE A 105 11.36 -6.03 -37.91
C ILE A 105 12.67 -6.78 -37.65
N ASP A 106 13.39 -7.18 -38.70
CA ASP A 106 14.67 -7.84 -38.60
C ASP A 106 15.80 -6.89 -38.15
N ASP A 107 15.80 -5.63 -38.61
CA ASP A 107 16.76 -4.61 -38.14
C ASP A 107 16.49 -4.24 -36.66
N LEU A 108 15.21 -4.12 -36.28
CA LEU A 108 14.84 -3.87 -34.89
C LEU A 108 15.23 -5.04 -33.98
N ALA A 109 15.05 -6.28 -34.46
CA ALA A 109 15.48 -7.48 -33.74
C ALA A 109 17.01 -7.53 -33.61
N ALA A 110 17.76 -7.09 -34.61
CA ALA A 110 19.21 -7.02 -34.58
C ALA A 110 19.72 -5.96 -33.57
N GLU A 111 19.09 -4.79 -33.51
CA GLU A 111 19.41 -3.77 -32.50
C GLU A 111 19.06 -4.24 -31.07
N LEU A 112 17.97 -4.97 -30.90
CA LEU A 112 17.52 -5.47 -29.59
C LEU A 112 18.28 -6.73 -29.13
N ALA A 113 18.87 -7.49 -30.05
CA ALA A 113 19.61 -8.72 -29.75
C ALA A 113 20.82 -8.48 -28.84
N GLY A 114 21.40 -7.27 -28.83
CA GLY A 114 22.49 -6.89 -27.92
C GLY A 114 22.04 -6.35 -26.56
N VAL A 115 20.75 -6.05 -26.37
CA VAL A 115 20.22 -5.41 -25.16
C VAL A 115 19.78 -6.45 -24.11
N ALA A 116 19.58 -7.70 -24.50
CA ALA A 116 19.11 -8.77 -23.60
C ALA A 116 20.15 -9.17 -22.52
N GLU A 117 21.43 -8.87 -22.71
CA GLU A 117 22.48 -9.24 -21.74
C GLU A 117 22.77 -8.15 -20.70
N ALA A 118 22.39 -6.90 -20.98
CA ALA A 118 22.66 -5.77 -20.11
C ALA A 118 21.36 -5.31 -19.44
N ASP A 119 21.09 -5.93 -18.30
CA ASP A 119 20.13 -5.50 -17.28
C ASP A 119 18.66 -5.85 -17.57
N ASP A 120 18.30 -7.07 -17.15
CA ASP A 120 16.94 -7.54 -17.03
C ASP A 120 16.08 -6.53 -16.24
N ILE A 121 15.18 -5.84 -16.96
CA ILE A 121 14.32 -4.77 -16.46
C ILE A 121 13.34 -5.30 -15.40
N THR A 122 13.16 -6.63 -15.32
CA THR A 122 12.39 -7.29 -14.27
C THR A 122 13.15 -7.38 -12.93
N VAL A 123 14.46 -7.16 -12.94
CA VAL A 123 15.33 -7.23 -11.78
C VAL A 123 15.52 -5.84 -11.19
N LEU A 124 14.72 -5.54 -10.17
CA LEU A 124 14.83 -4.31 -9.38
C LEU A 124 16.13 -4.30 -8.56
N ARG A 125 17.24 -3.80 -9.12
CA ARG A 125 18.54 -3.75 -8.41
C ARG A 125 18.64 -2.67 -7.33
N HIS A 126 17.94 -1.55 -7.51
CA HIS A 126 18.05 -0.39 -6.61
C HIS A 126 16.92 -0.29 -5.58
N VAL A 127 15.93 -1.18 -5.65
CA VAL A 127 14.78 -1.17 -4.75
C VAL A 127 14.68 -2.54 -4.09
N ARG A 128 14.82 -2.58 -2.76
CA ARG A 128 14.54 -3.80 -1.99
C ARG A 128 13.14 -4.31 -2.34
N THR A 129 13.04 -5.55 -2.80
CA THR A 129 11.76 -6.13 -3.18
C THR A 129 10.81 -6.16 -1.97
N SER A 130 9.50 -6.22 -2.18
CA SER A 130 8.54 -6.33 -1.06
C SER A 130 8.76 -7.61 -0.26
N ALA A 131 9.27 -8.66 -0.91
CA ALA A 131 9.72 -9.89 -0.27
C ALA A 131 10.97 -9.66 0.60
N ASP A 132 11.98 -8.92 0.12
CA ASP A 132 13.16 -8.58 0.93
C ASP A 132 12.84 -7.62 2.06
N LYS A 133 11.86 -6.73 1.91
CA LYS A 133 11.37 -5.89 3.02
C LYS A 133 10.68 -6.75 4.09
N ARG A 134 9.85 -7.70 3.68
CA ARG A 134 9.20 -8.67 4.59
C ARG A 134 10.24 -9.58 5.25
N ALA A 135 11.20 -10.08 4.49
CA ALA A 135 12.28 -10.92 4.98
C ALA A 135 13.24 -10.14 5.89
N ALA A 136 13.54 -8.86 5.61
CA ALA A 136 14.36 -8.04 6.51
C ALA A 136 13.60 -7.59 7.78
N GLU A 137 12.28 -7.51 7.73
CA GLU A 137 11.43 -7.28 8.91
C GLU A 137 11.25 -8.56 9.76
N GLU A 138 11.22 -9.73 9.12
CA GLU A 138 11.08 -11.06 9.74
C GLU A 138 12.43 -11.60 10.24
N ILE A 139 13.50 -11.29 9.52
CA ILE A 139 14.91 -11.49 9.88
C ILE A 139 15.44 -10.15 10.40
N ALA A 140 14.93 -9.69 11.53
CA ALA A 140 15.67 -8.68 12.27
C ALA A 140 16.98 -9.33 12.72
N ASP A 141 18.07 -8.97 12.02
CA ASP A 141 19.43 -9.49 12.21
C ASP A 141 19.68 -9.84 13.67
N ARG A 142 19.66 -11.15 13.98
CA ARG A 142 19.99 -11.65 15.30
C ARG A 142 21.49 -11.43 15.47
N LYS A 143 21.85 -10.44 16.29
CA LYS A 143 23.24 -10.14 16.61
C LYS A 143 23.64 -10.90 17.86
N PRO A 144 24.91 -11.33 18.01
CA PRO A 144 25.38 -11.84 19.28
C PRO A 144 25.24 -10.74 20.34
N CYS A 145 24.70 -11.07 21.51
CA CYS A 145 24.51 -10.12 22.61
C CYS A 145 25.79 -10.05 23.44
N GLU A 146 26.45 -8.89 23.45
CA GLU A 146 27.69 -8.68 24.24
C GLU A 146 27.42 -8.66 25.75
N GLU A 147 26.20 -8.27 26.16
CA GLU A 147 25.79 -8.13 27.57
C GLU A 147 25.06 -9.36 28.12
N PHE A 148 25.08 -10.49 27.41
CA PHE A 148 24.27 -11.68 27.76
C PHE A 148 24.55 -12.21 29.17
N GLU A 149 25.77 -12.04 29.70
CA GLU A 149 26.12 -12.46 31.05
C GLU A 149 25.24 -11.83 32.14
N ALA A 150 24.79 -10.59 31.94
CA ALA A 150 23.88 -9.91 32.87
C ALA A 150 22.47 -10.50 32.84
N PHE A 151 22.03 -11.02 31.69
CA PHE A 151 20.68 -11.56 31.48
C PHE A 151 20.59 -13.07 31.72
N LYS A 152 21.72 -13.79 31.65
CA LYS A 152 21.81 -15.23 31.92
C LYS A 152 21.12 -15.67 33.24
N PRO A 153 21.34 -15.02 34.40
CA PRO A 153 20.67 -15.43 35.64
C PRO A 153 19.14 -15.25 35.58
N LEU A 154 18.64 -14.29 34.79
CA LEU A 154 17.21 -14.09 34.59
C LEU A 154 16.59 -15.26 33.81
N PHE A 155 17.25 -15.71 32.74
CA PHE A 155 16.80 -16.86 31.96
C PHE A 155 16.86 -18.16 32.77
N GLU A 156 17.91 -18.37 33.58
CA GLU A 156 18.03 -19.54 34.45
C GLU A 156 16.93 -19.58 35.50
N ARG A 157 16.62 -18.42 36.11
CA ARG A 157 15.51 -18.28 37.06
C ARG A 157 14.18 -18.60 36.38
N VAL A 158 13.88 -17.99 35.23
CA VAL A 158 12.62 -18.23 34.50
C VAL A 158 12.52 -19.68 34.04
N ALA A 159 13.59 -20.29 33.54
CA ALA A 159 13.59 -21.69 33.15
C ALA A 159 13.32 -22.62 34.34
N THR A 160 13.84 -22.28 35.53
CA THR A 160 13.54 -23.02 36.77
C THR A 160 12.09 -22.81 37.18
N GLU A 161 11.59 -21.57 37.19
CA GLU A 161 10.21 -21.22 37.52
C GLU A 161 9.20 -21.94 36.61
N VAL A 162 9.46 -21.99 35.30
CA VAL A 162 8.63 -22.73 34.32
C VAL A 162 8.67 -24.23 34.59
N LYS A 163 9.84 -24.81 34.90
CA LYS A 163 9.96 -26.25 35.24
C LYS A 163 9.23 -26.60 36.54
N THR A 164 9.28 -25.72 37.53
CA THR A 164 8.60 -25.88 38.82
C THR A 164 7.11 -25.54 38.78
N GLY A 165 6.60 -25.01 37.66
CA GLY A 165 5.20 -24.59 37.52
C GLY A 165 4.84 -23.27 38.22
N LEU A 166 5.82 -22.59 38.85
CA LEU A 166 5.63 -21.28 39.49
C LEU A 166 5.26 -20.18 38.50
N ARG A 167 5.68 -20.32 37.24
CA ARG A 167 5.42 -19.37 36.15
C ARG A 167 4.51 -20.00 35.10
N GLN A 168 3.31 -19.44 34.93
CA GLN A 168 2.34 -19.95 33.97
C GLN A 168 2.68 -19.48 32.55
N SER A 169 2.65 -20.41 31.59
CA SER A 169 2.72 -20.10 30.16
C SER A 169 1.30 -19.86 29.63
N GLN A 170 0.97 -18.62 29.30
CA GLN A 170 -0.32 -18.22 28.75
C GLN A 170 -0.23 -18.07 27.23
N SER A 171 -1.29 -18.44 26.51
CA SER A 171 -1.39 -18.19 25.07
C SER A 171 -1.50 -16.67 24.80
N ILE A 172 -0.89 -16.21 23.72
CA ILE A 172 -0.90 -14.79 23.34
C ILE A 172 -2.13 -14.54 22.46
N GLU A 173 -3.21 -14.07 23.07
CA GLU A 173 -4.43 -13.72 22.34
C GLU A 173 -4.38 -12.30 21.77
N ALA A 174 -5.13 -12.08 20.68
CA ALA A 174 -5.18 -10.82 19.96
C ALA A 174 -5.59 -9.61 20.81
N GLY A 175 -6.24 -9.80 21.98
CA GLY A 175 -6.62 -8.73 22.90
C GLY A 175 -5.59 -8.37 23.98
N ARG A 176 -4.58 -9.22 24.23
CA ARG A 176 -3.57 -9.02 25.30
C ARG A 176 -2.18 -8.74 24.73
N ARG A 177 -2.10 -7.86 23.73
CA ARG A 177 -0.85 -7.55 23.01
C ARG A 177 -0.01 -6.44 23.64
N ALA A 178 -0.34 -6.03 24.85
CA ALA A 178 0.48 -5.10 25.62
C ALA A 178 1.79 -5.82 26.01
N ILE A 179 2.89 -5.32 25.46
CA ILE A 179 4.25 -5.79 25.70
C ILE A 179 4.95 -4.70 26.49
N GLU A 180 5.48 -5.06 27.66
CA GLU A 180 6.22 -4.16 28.53
C GLU A 180 7.67 -4.60 28.66
N ALA A 181 8.55 -3.68 29.05
CA ALA A 181 9.92 -4.04 29.40
C ALA A 181 9.90 -4.97 30.63
N GLY A 182 10.68 -6.05 30.57
CA GLY A 182 10.71 -7.07 31.62
C GLY A 182 9.86 -8.31 31.35
N ASP A 183 9.02 -8.30 30.31
CA ASP A 183 8.22 -9.47 29.94
C ASP A 183 9.08 -10.58 29.32
N PHE A 184 8.66 -11.83 29.55
CA PHE A 184 9.24 -13.02 28.95
C PHE A 184 8.22 -13.69 28.01
N PHE A 185 8.69 -14.11 26.85
CA PHE A 185 7.90 -14.85 25.88
C PHE A 185 8.67 -16.08 25.39
N VAL A 186 7.95 -17.04 24.82
CA VAL A 186 8.50 -18.20 24.12
C VAL A 186 8.04 -18.07 22.66
N LEU A 187 8.99 -18.14 21.73
CA LEU A 187 8.77 -18.05 20.28
C LEU A 187 9.67 -19.08 19.59
N ASP A 188 9.11 -19.92 18.72
CA ASP A 188 9.79 -21.04 18.07
C ASP A 188 10.55 -21.96 19.06
N GLY A 189 10.03 -22.10 20.29
CA GLY A 189 10.66 -22.88 21.36
C GLY A 189 11.88 -22.20 22.03
N ILE A 190 12.20 -20.97 21.67
CA ILE A 190 13.27 -20.17 22.30
C ILE A 190 12.63 -19.13 23.21
N THR A 191 13.13 -19.02 24.45
CA THR A 191 12.71 -17.98 25.39
C THR A 191 13.35 -16.65 25.00
N LEU A 192 12.54 -15.60 24.91
CA LEU A 192 12.97 -14.23 24.70
C LEU A 192 12.57 -13.33 25.88
N TYR A 193 13.36 -12.28 26.09
CA TYR A 193 13.20 -11.29 27.14
C TYR A 193 13.17 -9.89 26.52
N VAL A 194 12.23 -9.05 26.95
CA VAL A 194 12.13 -7.65 26.51
C VAL A 194 13.00 -6.79 27.42
N ALA A 195 14.19 -6.42 26.96
CA ALA A 195 15.13 -5.63 27.76
C ALA A 195 14.74 -4.15 27.80
N GLU A 196 14.35 -3.59 26.65
CA GLU A 196 14.03 -2.17 26.53
C GLU A 196 12.93 -1.94 25.50
N VAL A 197 12.03 -1.00 25.82
CA VAL A 197 11.01 -0.49 24.91
C VAL A 197 11.40 0.94 24.53
N GLY A 198 11.84 1.14 23.30
CA GLY A 198 12.27 2.43 22.78
C GLY A 198 11.11 3.40 22.50
N GLU A 199 11.48 4.57 21.99
CA GLU A 199 10.57 5.68 21.72
C GLU A 199 9.51 5.34 20.65
N PRO A 200 8.31 5.97 20.73
CA PRO A 200 7.27 5.85 19.72
C PRO A 200 7.71 6.44 18.38
N LEU A 201 7.84 5.60 17.36
CA LEU A 201 8.37 5.98 16.04
C LEU A 201 7.32 6.68 15.17
N LYS A 202 6.19 6.00 14.91
CA LYS A 202 5.12 6.52 14.05
C LYS A 202 3.76 6.00 14.50
N THR A 203 2.77 6.89 14.46
CA THR A 203 1.36 6.54 14.62
C THR A 203 0.77 6.29 13.23
N THR A 204 0.62 5.02 12.84
CA THR A 204 -0.07 4.67 11.59
C THR A 204 -1.42 4.07 11.96
N ALA A 205 -2.51 4.73 11.57
CA ALA A 205 -3.88 4.33 11.91
C ALA A 205 -4.18 4.25 13.43
N GLY A 206 -3.68 5.23 14.21
CA GLY A 206 -4.01 5.36 15.64
C GLY A 206 -3.23 4.45 16.59
N GLU A 207 -2.46 3.49 16.07
CA GLU A 207 -1.57 2.63 16.85
C GLU A 207 -0.13 3.12 16.78
N VAL A 208 0.54 3.13 17.95
CA VAL A 208 1.91 3.60 18.11
C VAL A 208 2.87 2.42 17.96
N ASP A 209 3.75 2.47 16.97
CA ASP A 209 4.81 1.46 16.81
C ASP A 209 6.08 1.90 17.56
N ARG A 210 6.76 0.94 18.18
CA ARG A 210 7.95 1.16 19.04
C ARG A 210 9.02 0.14 18.70
N ARG A 211 10.29 0.52 18.87
CA ARG A 211 11.42 -0.41 18.71
C ARG A 211 11.69 -1.12 20.03
N LEU A 212 11.85 -2.43 19.99
CA LEU A 212 12.09 -3.29 21.14
C LEU A 212 13.49 -3.88 21.04
N ARG A 213 14.24 -3.85 22.16
CA ARG A 213 15.47 -4.63 22.31
C ARG A 213 15.11 -5.96 22.95
N LEU A 214 15.19 -7.03 22.16
CA LEU A 214 14.86 -8.39 22.58
C LEU A 214 16.13 -9.21 22.75
N ILE A 215 16.21 -9.97 23.83
CA ILE A 215 17.32 -10.87 24.13
C ILE A 215 16.79 -12.29 24.13
N PHE A 216 17.47 -13.20 23.46
CA PHE A 216 17.11 -14.60 23.38
C PHE A 216 17.99 -15.44 24.30
N SER A 217 17.44 -16.54 24.81
CA SER A 217 18.17 -17.48 25.68
C SER A 217 19.38 -18.15 25.02
N ASN A 218 19.47 -18.10 23.69
CA ASN A 218 20.61 -18.61 22.92
C ASN A 218 21.78 -17.61 22.81
N GLY A 219 21.73 -16.47 23.53
CA GLY A 219 22.81 -15.48 23.53
C GLY A 219 22.77 -14.49 22.36
N THR A 220 21.66 -14.43 21.62
CA THR A 220 21.47 -13.42 20.56
C THR A 220 20.53 -12.32 21.02
N GLU A 221 20.69 -11.13 20.47
CA GLU A 221 19.75 -10.02 20.60
C GLU A 221 19.19 -9.62 19.24
N SER A 222 17.97 -9.10 19.23
CA SER A 222 17.34 -8.57 18.03
C SER A 222 16.57 -7.29 18.35
N ASN A 223 16.66 -6.33 17.44
CA ASN A 223 16.00 -5.04 17.57
C ASN A 223 14.75 -5.01 16.68
N LEU A 224 13.69 -5.67 17.15
CA LEU A 224 12.42 -5.84 16.44
C LEU A 224 11.47 -4.66 16.69
N LEU A 225 10.57 -4.40 15.74
CA LEU A 225 9.43 -3.51 15.97
C LEU A 225 8.34 -4.25 16.76
N LEU A 226 7.59 -3.53 17.58
CA LEU A 226 6.49 -4.07 18.39
C LEU A 226 5.46 -4.76 17.50
N ARG A 227 5.08 -4.15 16.37
CA ARG A 227 4.18 -4.78 15.39
C ARG A 227 4.74 -6.06 14.78
N SER A 228 6.03 -6.09 14.48
CA SER A 228 6.68 -7.30 13.95
C SER A 228 6.66 -8.44 14.97
N LEU A 229 6.92 -8.14 16.25
CA LEU A 229 6.83 -9.14 17.32
C LEU A 229 5.41 -9.68 17.49
N GLN A 230 4.40 -8.79 17.51
CA GLN A 230 2.99 -9.20 17.56
C GLN A 230 2.57 -10.08 16.38
N ARG A 231 3.09 -9.78 15.18
CA ARG A 231 2.85 -10.60 13.99
C ARG A 231 3.55 -11.96 14.08
N ALA A 232 4.75 -12.00 14.64
CA ALA A 232 5.48 -13.25 14.85
C ALA A 232 4.71 -14.20 15.78
N PHE A 233 4.05 -13.67 16.83
CA PHE A 233 3.14 -14.45 17.67
C PHE A 233 1.91 -15.00 16.94
N TYR A 234 1.45 -14.34 15.87
CA TYR A 234 0.35 -14.85 15.07
C TYR A 234 0.78 -16.00 14.16
N ASN A 235 2.01 -15.93 13.63
CA ASN A 235 2.55 -16.94 12.74
C ASN A 235 2.93 -18.22 13.50
N ASP A 236 3.35 -18.10 14.76
CA ASP A 236 3.75 -19.24 15.59
C ASP A 236 2.64 -19.64 16.59
N PRO A 237 1.93 -20.77 16.38
CA PRO A 237 0.92 -21.25 17.32
C PRO A 237 1.51 -21.75 18.65
N ALA A 238 2.82 -21.98 18.73
CA ALA A 238 3.50 -22.34 19.97
C ALA A 238 3.92 -21.12 20.81
N ALA A 239 3.65 -19.90 20.33
CA ALA A 239 4.01 -18.69 21.03
C ALA A 239 3.25 -18.56 22.36
N ARG A 240 4.00 -18.36 23.44
CA ARG A 240 3.44 -18.21 24.80
C ARG A 240 4.05 -17.05 25.54
N ARG A 241 3.24 -16.32 26.29
CA ARG A 241 3.69 -15.34 27.28
C ARG A 241 3.95 -16.04 28.60
N LEU A 242 5.10 -15.79 29.20
CA LEU A 242 5.41 -16.26 30.54
C LEU A 242 5.01 -15.15 31.52
N ALA A 243 3.86 -15.29 32.18
CA ALA A 243 3.35 -14.28 33.11
C ALA A 243 4.22 -14.20 34.36
N SER A 244 4.60 -13.00 34.80
CA SER A 244 5.42 -12.85 36.00
C SER A 244 4.65 -13.25 37.26
N PRO A 245 5.30 -13.94 38.22
CA PRO A 245 4.64 -14.39 39.45
C PRO A 245 4.18 -13.23 40.35
N GLU A 246 4.81 -12.05 40.22
CA GLU A 246 4.42 -10.84 40.98
C GLU A 246 3.15 -10.15 40.45
N SER A 247 2.73 -10.43 39.21
CA SER A 247 1.54 -9.85 38.62
C SER A 247 0.26 -10.57 39.10
N GLY A 248 0.07 -10.68 40.42
CA GLY A 248 -1.21 -10.68 41.15
C GLY A 248 -2.40 -11.52 40.67
N GLN A 249 -2.25 -12.42 39.71
CA GLN A 249 -3.31 -13.27 39.19
C GLN A 249 -2.90 -14.72 39.39
N LEU A 250 -3.07 -15.16 40.62
CA LEU A 250 -3.42 -16.54 40.94
C LEU A 250 -4.75 -16.87 40.25
N SER A 251 -4.75 -17.02 38.92
CA SER A 251 -5.78 -17.79 38.26
C SER A 251 -5.45 -19.24 38.53
N PHE A 252 -6.06 -19.78 39.59
CA PHE A 252 -6.34 -21.20 39.69
C PHE A 252 -7.29 -21.55 38.52
N GLY A 253 -6.71 -21.73 37.34
CA GLY A 253 -7.38 -22.24 36.15
C GLY A 253 -7.37 -23.76 36.16
N GLY A 254 -8.00 -24.34 37.18
CA GLY A 254 -8.56 -25.68 37.08
C GLY A 254 -10.05 -25.51 37.25
N GLU A 255 -10.84 -25.77 36.21
CA GLU A 255 -12.27 -26.02 36.41
C GLU A 255 -12.34 -27.18 37.41
N LEU A 256 -12.86 -26.90 38.61
CA LEU A 256 -13.29 -27.96 39.52
C LEU A 256 -14.40 -28.71 38.78
N GLU A 257 -14.07 -29.88 38.23
CA GLU A 257 -15.09 -30.80 37.75
C GLU A 257 -16.00 -31.15 38.92
N ALA A 258 -17.29 -31.36 38.66
CA ALA A 258 -18.32 -31.57 39.69
C ALA A 258 -18.13 -32.83 40.55
N ASP A 259 -17.02 -33.56 40.38
CA ASP A 259 -16.66 -34.80 41.08
C ASP A 259 -15.42 -34.65 41.99
N ASP A 260 -14.85 -33.45 42.15
CA ASP A 260 -13.71 -33.22 43.05
C ASP A 260 -14.19 -33.20 44.51
N VAL A 261 -14.17 -34.37 45.15
CA VAL A 261 -14.44 -34.54 46.59
C VAL A 261 -13.18 -34.30 47.42
N GLU A 262 -13.23 -33.26 48.26
CA GLU A 262 -12.23 -32.95 49.27
C GLU A 262 -12.10 -34.12 50.27
N SER A 263 -11.19 -35.05 50.00
CA SER A 263 -10.78 -36.08 50.98
C SER A 263 -9.61 -35.55 51.80
N GLY A 264 -9.91 -34.81 52.85
CA GLY A 264 -8.98 -34.48 53.92
C GLY A 264 -9.18 -35.41 55.12
N THR A 265 -8.12 -36.12 55.51
CA THR A 265 -7.93 -36.65 56.87
C THR A 265 -7.08 -35.70 57.68
#